data_AF-A0ABD5R2J8-F1
#
_entry.id   AF-A0ABD5R2J8-F1
#
_cell.length_a   1.000
_cell.length_b   1.000
_cell.length_c   1.000
_cell.angle_alpha   90.00
_cell.angle_beta   90.00
_cell.angle_gamma   90.00
#
_symmetry.space_group_name_H-M   'P 1'
#
loop_
_entity.id
_entity.type
_entity.pdbx_description
1 polymer ?
#
loop_
_entity_poly.entity_id
_entity_poly.type
_entity_poly.pdbx_seq_one_letter_code
_entity_poly.pdbx_strand_id
1 'polypeptide(L)' 'MSSECPRCGSALTTFTLDGAEAVGCDACGYAGVEVDHSGEPRLVESWEEALERFGRKVEEGEETDGEETDGEETDGEE' A
#
# COMPACT_ATOMS: atom_id res chain seq x y z
N MET A 1 22.54 14.16 -12.47
CA MET A 1 21.50 13.24 -12.96
C MET A 1 21.89 11.86 -12.47
N SER A 2 21.09 11.23 -11.60
CA SER A 2 21.37 9.86 -11.17
C SER A 2 21.02 8.88 -12.28
N SER A 3 21.94 7.97 -12.61
CA SER A 3 21.76 6.91 -13.60
C SER A 3 21.08 5.65 -13.03
N GLU A 4 20.71 5.68 -11.76
CA GLU A 4 20.09 4.58 -11.02
C GLU A 4 18.60 4.83 -10.83
N CYS A 5 17.82 3.77 -10.94
CA CYS A 5 16.37 3.81 -10.82
C CYS A 5 15.96 4.09 -9.37
N PRO A 6 15.12 5.11 -9.12
CA PRO A 6 14.69 5.47 -7.77
C PRO A 6 13.78 4.41 -7.11
N ARG A 7 13.24 3.44 -7.87
CA ARG A 7 12.39 2.37 -7.33
C ARG A 7 13.17 1.11 -6.95
N CYS A 8 14.19 0.73 -7.70
CA CYS A 8 14.86 -0.57 -7.54
C CYS A 8 16.40 -0.51 -7.59
N GLY A 9 17.00 0.65 -7.81
CA GLY A 9 18.46 0.82 -7.87
C GLY A 9 19.14 0.28 -9.14
N SER A 10 18.39 -0.33 -10.06
CA SER A 10 18.94 -0.80 -11.34
C SER A 10 19.33 0.38 -12.25
N ALA A 11 20.21 0.14 -13.23
CA ALA A 11 20.56 1.17 -14.21
C ALA A 11 19.34 1.60 -15.04
N LEU A 12 19.29 2.89 -15.38
CA LEU A 12 18.30 3.47 -16.26
C LEU A 12 18.72 3.37 -17.74
N THR A 13 17.73 3.26 -18.61
CA THR A 13 17.87 3.21 -20.06
C THR A 13 17.30 4.49 -20.67
N THR A 14 18.04 5.09 -21.60
CA THR A 14 17.58 6.26 -22.39
C THR A 14 17.04 5.79 -23.73
N PHE A 15 15.85 6.25 -24.08
CA PHE A 15 15.18 6.00 -25.36
C PHE A 15 15.14 7.30 -26.17
N THR A 16 15.39 7.21 -27.47
CA THR A 16 15.34 8.36 -28.38
C THR A 16 14.42 8.05 -29.58
N LEU A 17 13.49 8.97 -29.89
CA LEU A 17 12.55 8.81 -31.00
C LEU A 17 12.15 10.20 -31.54
N ASP A 18 12.33 10.42 -32.85
CA ASP A 18 12.00 11.69 -33.54
C ASP A 18 12.51 12.96 -32.82
N GLY A 19 13.69 12.87 -32.21
CA GLY A 19 14.31 13.99 -31.49
C GLY A 19 13.80 14.20 -30.06
N ALA A 20 12.88 13.36 -29.57
CA ALA A 20 12.50 13.30 -28.16
C ALA A 20 13.37 12.27 -27.41
N GLU A 21 13.64 12.54 -26.14
CA GLU A 21 14.36 11.64 -25.23
C GLU A 21 13.46 11.27 -24.04
N ALA A 22 13.52 10.00 -23.63
CA ALA A 22 12.84 9.51 -22.43
C ALA A 22 13.78 8.59 -21.64
N VAL A 23 13.61 8.54 -20.32
CA VAL A 23 14.39 7.66 -19.44
C VAL A 23 13.46 6.69 -18.74
N GLY A 24 13.81 5.40 -18.77
CA GLY A 24 13.02 4.33 -18.15
C GLY A 24 13.89 3.27 -17.48
N CYS A 25 13.26 2.37 -16.74
CA CYS A 25 13.90 1.22 -16.12
C CYS A 25 13.26 -0.07 -16.63
N ASP A 26 14.02 -0.88 -17.36
CA ASP A 26 13.55 -2.16 -17.91
C ASP A 26 13.29 -3.21 -16.82
N ALA A 27 13.86 -3.04 -15.62
CA ALA A 27 13.72 -4.00 -14.53
C ALA A 27 12.38 -3.89 -13.77
N CYS A 28 11.85 -2.68 -13.59
CA CYS A 28 10.64 -2.44 -12.79
C CYS A 28 9.56 -1.60 -13.49
N GLY A 29 9.79 -1.18 -14.74
CA GLY A 29 8.84 -0.36 -15.50
C GLY A 29 8.72 1.07 -14.98
N TYR A 30 9.70 1.59 -14.25
CA TYR A 30 9.76 3.02 -13.95
C TYR A 30 9.95 3.82 -15.25
N ALA A 31 9.21 4.90 -15.42
CA ALA A 31 9.40 5.88 -16.49
C ALA A 31 9.52 7.26 -15.85
N GLY A 32 10.56 8.02 -16.21
CA GLY A 32 10.86 9.36 -15.69
C GLY A 32 9.98 10.46 -16.27
N VAL A 33 8.74 10.15 -16.64
CA VAL A 33 7.77 11.10 -17.17
C VAL A 33 6.93 11.66 -16.02
N GLU A 34 6.69 12.97 -16.02
CA GLU A 34 5.73 13.57 -15.08
C GLU A 34 4.34 13.01 -15.38
N VAL A 35 3.73 12.40 -14.37
CA VAL A 35 2.38 11.88 -14.42
C VAL A 35 1.53 12.62 -13.42
N ASP A 36 0.40 13.15 -13.87
CA ASP A 36 -0.61 13.64 -12.98
C ASP A 36 -1.37 12.45 -12.40
N HIS A 37 -1.18 12.20 -11.10
CA HIS A 37 -1.92 11.19 -10.36
C HIS A 37 -3.26 11.72 -9.85
N SER A 38 -3.56 13.00 -10.09
CA SER A 38 -4.89 13.52 -9.85
C SER A 38 -5.85 12.89 -10.89
N GLY A 39 -6.85 12.18 -10.40
CA GLY A 39 -7.99 11.83 -11.25
C GLY A 39 -8.86 13.06 -11.47
N GLU A 40 -9.73 13.01 -12.47
CA GLU A 40 -10.77 14.04 -12.63
C GLU A 40 -11.54 14.25 -11.31
N PRO A 41 -11.71 15.50 -10.85
CA PRO A 41 -12.45 15.79 -9.63
C PRO A 41 -13.88 15.26 -9.75
N ARG A 42 -14.19 14.22 -8.98
CA ARG A 42 -15.51 13.62 -8.89
C ARG A 42 -15.97 13.66 -7.45
N LEU A 43 -17.29 13.77 -7.26
CA LEU A 43 -17.89 13.45 -5.98
C LEU A 43 -17.59 11.98 -5.69
N VAL A 44 -16.75 11.75 -4.69
CA VAL A 44 -16.46 10.42 -4.14
C VAL A 44 -17.33 10.23 -2.91
N GLU A 45 -17.82 9.00 -2.72
CA GLU A 45 -18.47 8.63 -1.46
C GLU A 45 -17.50 8.89 -0.29
N SER A 46 -18.04 9.29 0.85
CA SER A 46 -17.27 9.39 2.08
C SER A 46 -16.75 8.01 2.52
N TRP A 47 -15.75 8.01 3.39
CA TRP A 47 -15.24 6.77 3.99
C TRP A 47 -16.32 6.02 4.77
N GLU A 48 -17.23 6.74 5.43
CA GLU A 48 -18.37 6.16 6.15
C GLU A 48 -19.29 5.41 5.18
N GLU A 49 -19.73 6.08 4.11
CA GLU A 49 -20.58 5.46 3.08
C GLU A 49 -19.92 4.23 2.43
N ALA A 50 -18.60 4.29 2.14
CA ALA A 50 -17.86 3.16 1.59
C ALA A 50 -17.81 1.98 2.56
N LEU A 51 -17.58 2.25 3.85
CA LEU A 51 -17.53 1.25 4.90
C LEU A 51 -18.91 0.67 5.22
N GLU A 52 -20.00 1.43 5.11
CA GLU A 52 -21.36 0.91 5.23
C GLU A 52 -21.71 -0.02 4.07
N ARG A 53 -21.35 0.38 2.85
CA ARG A 53 -21.64 -0.39 1.62
C ARG A 53 -20.90 -1.74 1.59
N PHE A 54 -19.68 -1.77 2.14
CA PHE A 54 -18.87 -3.00 2.25
C PHE A 54 -18.89 -3.62 3.66
N GLY A 55 -19.63 -2.99 4.58
CA GLY A 55 -19.68 -3.33 6.00
C GLY A 55 -20.42 -4.63 6.22
N ARG A 56 -19.64 -5.67 6.51
CA ARG A 56 -20.00 -6.83 7.35
C ARG A 56 -20.94 -6.34 8.45
N LYS A 57 -22.09 -7.00 8.64
CA LYS A 57 -22.92 -6.82 9.85
C LYS A 57 -21.98 -6.89 11.05
N VAL A 58 -21.64 -5.76 11.65
CA VAL A 58 -21.09 -5.76 13.00
C VAL A 58 -22.32 -6.04 13.84
N GLU A 59 -22.64 -7.32 13.98
CA GLU A 59 -23.54 -7.73 15.05
C GLU A 59 -22.87 -7.22 16.32
N GLU A 60 -23.59 -6.41 17.09
CA GLU A 60 -23.14 -5.80 18.35
C GLU A 60 -22.62 -6.90 19.28
N GLY A 61 -21.35 -7.25 19.09
CA GLY A 61 -20.61 -8.22 19.89
C GLY A 61 -20.09 -7.48 21.09
N GLU A 62 -20.87 -7.62 22.17
CA GLU A 62 -20.49 -7.56 23.58
C GLU A 62 -18.97 -7.43 23.79
N GLU A 63 -18.57 -6.34 24.43
CA GLU A 63 -17.25 -6.14 24.99
C GLU A 63 -16.93 -7.27 25.99
N THR A 64 -16.31 -8.36 25.53
CA THR A 64 -15.69 -9.31 26.46
C THR A 64 -14.40 -8.68 26.95
N ASP A 65 -14.48 -8.05 28.12
CA ASP A 65 -13.36 -7.71 28.98
C ASP A 65 -12.36 -8.88 28.98
N GLY A 66 -11.13 -8.61 28.56
CA GLY A 66 -10.07 -9.59 28.50
C GLY A 66 -9.70 -10.02 29.91
N GLU A 67 -10.31 -11.11 30.39
CA GLU A 67 -9.85 -11.80 31.58
C GLU A 67 -8.48 -12.40 31.28
N GLU A 68 -7.43 -11.70 31.69
CA GLU A 68 -6.06 -12.23 31.72
C GLU A 68 -6.04 -13.33 32.79
N THR A 69 -6.13 -14.58 32.36
CA THR A 69 -5.93 -15.72 33.27
C THR A 69 -4.45 -15.79 33.64
N ASP A 70 -4.14 -15.32 34.85
CA ASP A 70 -2.85 -15.52 35.52
C ASP A 70 -2.52 -17.02 35.52
N GLY A 71 -1.38 -17.35 34.92
CA GLY A 71 -0.94 -18.74 34.77
C GLY A 71 -0.62 -19.35 36.13
N GLU A 72 -1.49 -20.21 36.62
CA GLU A 72 -1.22 -21.04 37.79
C GLU A 72 -0.14 -22.08 37.44
N GLU A 73 1.01 -21.93 38.08
CA GLU A 73 2.18 -22.80 37.95
C GLU A 73 1.88 -24.18 38.53
N THR A 74 2.05 -25.24 37.73
CA THR A 74 2.06 -26.61 38.26
C THR A 74 3.50 -27.01 38.57
N ASP A 75 3.82 -27.03 39.86
CA ASP A 75 5.06 -27.57 40.43
C ASP A 75 5.26 -29.02 39.95
N GLY A 76 6.47 -29.29 39.45
CA GLY A 76 6.88 -30.62 39.01
C GLY A 76 7.34 -31.47 40.19
N GLU A 77 6.77 -32.67 40.32
CA GLU A 77 7.32 -33.75 41.12
C GLU A 77 7.38 -35.03 40.27
N GLU A 78 8.61 -35.43 39.89
CA GLU A 78 9.11 -36.80 40.02
C GLU A 78 10.65 -36.87 39.92
#